data_AF-A0A261V7T7-F1
#
_entry.id   AF-A0A261V7T7-F1
#
_cell.length_a   1.000
_cell.length_b   1.000
_cell.length_c   1.000
_cell.angle_alpha   90.00
_cell.angle_beta   90.00
_cell.angle_gamma   90.00
#
_symmetry.space_group_name_H-M   'P 1'
#
loop_
_entity.id
_entity.type
_entity.pdbx_description
1 polymer ?
#
loop_
_entity_poly.entity_id
_entity_poly.type
_entity_poly.pdbx_seq_one_letter_code
_entity_poly.pdbx_strand_id
1 'polypeptide(L)'
;MTSLFAPPPAEERDALLREIGPLPLTGQAWPDWVRILAWIILAIIGVQIVSSAIRLPPGQVSTVLAAIVILCFLGLVLVSWHMQKSVTTIDESGLRQTWITRREVTWQEIQFAKFVPLLFSKRLVVFTQRGRPVVFQGGTRELQIAFAKISLLYRRKR
;
A
#
# COMPACT_ATOMS: atom_id res chain seq x y z
N MET A 1 24.43 7.05 -28.08
CA MET A 1 23.01 7.43 -27.83
C MET A 1 22.60 6.87 -26.49
N THR A 2 22.71 7.68 -25.43
CA THR A 2 22.32 7.30 -24.07
C THR A 2 20.79 7.26 -24.04
N SER A 3 20.19 6.09 -23.93
CA SER A 3 18.74 5.96 -23.81
C SER A 3 18.29 6.73 -22.57
N LEU A 4 17.54 7.82 -22.76
CA LEU A 4 16.93 8.64 -21.70
C LEU A 4 15.96 7.85 -20.80
N PHE A 5 15.70 6.59 -21.14
CA PHE A 5 14.80 5.68 -20.45
C PHE A 5 15.50 4.38 -20.00
N ALA A 6 16.83 4.29 -20.12
CA ALA A 6 17.55 3.14 -19.64
C ALA A 6 17.50 3.09 -18.11
N PRO A 7 17.22 1.90 -17.52
CA PRO A 7 17.34 1.73 -16.08
C PRO A 7 18.78 2.08 -15.62
N PRO A 8 18.96 2.52 -14.36
CA PRO A 8 20.27 2.86 -13.82
C PRO A 8 21.28 1.71 -14.01
N PRO A 9 22.58 2.02 -14.18
CA PRO A 9 23.64 1.02 -14.22
C PRO A 9 23.58 0.10 -12.99
N ALA A 10 23.97 -1.17 -13.15
CA ALA A 10 23.95 -2.16 -12.07
C ALA A 10 24.74 -1.68 -10.83
N GLU A 11 25.85 -0.96 -11.04
CA GLU A 11 26.68 -0.41 -9.96
C GLU A 11 25.94 0.63 -9.09
N GLU A 12 25.20 1.55 -9.72
CA GLU A 12 24.40 2.56 -8.99
C GLU A 12 23.26 1.88 -8.20
N ARG A 13 22.69 0.81 -8.76
CA ARG A 13 21.67 0.00 -8.08
C ARG A 13 22.27 -0.75 -6.88
N ASP A 14 23.43 -1.37 -7.04
CA ASP A 14 24.07 -2.12 -5.96
C ASP A 14 24.51 -1.18 -4.83
N ALA A 15 24.94 0.04 -5.16
CA ALA A 15 25.20 1.09 -4.18
C ALA A 15 23.92 1.48 -3.40
N LEU A 16 22.81 1.68 -4.10
CA LEU A 16 21.50 1.93 -3.48
C LEU A 16 21.09 0.80 -2.54
N LEU A 17 21.25 -0.46 -2.95
CA LEU A 17 20.90 -1.62 -2.13
C LEU A 17 21.73 -1.68 -0.84
N ARG A 18 23.05 -1.41 -0.91
CA ARG A 18 23.90 -1.30 0.29
C ARG A 18 23.46 -0.16 1.21
N GLU A 19 22.98 0.93 0.63
CA GLU A 19 22.52 2.12 1.34
C GLU A 19 21.15 1.98 2.02
N ILE A 20 20.26 1.13 1.51
CA ILE A 20 18.91 0.91 2.05
C ILE A 20 18.98 0.10 3.37
N GLY A 21 20.06 -0.64 3.60
CA GLY A 21 20.30 -1.45 4.79
C GLY A 21 20.34 -2.94 4.49
N PRO A 22 20.36 -3.83 5.51
CA PRO A 22 20.34 -5.26 5.29
C PRO A 22 19.05 -5.68 4.57
N LEU A 23 19.19 -6.29 3.40
CA LEU A 23 18.08 -6.85 2.65
C LEU A 23 17.76 -8.26 3.17
N PRO A 24 16.48 -8.70 3.16
CA PRO A 24 15.30 -7.97 2.68
C PRO A 24 14.78 -6.94 3.70
N LEU A 25 14.62 -5.69 3.25
CA LEU A 25 13.99 -4.66 4.08
C LEU A 25 12.48 -4.86 4.05
N THR A 26 11.92 -5.26 5.18
CA THR A 26 10.50 -5.60 5.33
C THR A 26 9.85 -4.67 6.34
N GLY A 27 8.69 -4.10 6.00
CA GLY A 27 7.95 -3.23 6.90
C GLY A 27 6.46 -3.22 6.65
N GLN A 28 5.72 -2.72 7.64
CA GLN A 28 4.27 -2.54 7.52
C GLN A 28 3.95 -1.55 6.40
N ALA A 29 3.01 -1.92 5.54
CA ALA A 29 2.61 -1.08 4.42
C ALA A 29 1.86 0.17 4.90
N TRP A 30 1.05 0.03 5.96
CA TRP A 30 0.24 1.11 6.52
C TRP A 30 0.76 1.56 7.88
N PRO A 31 0.75 2.87 8.19
CA PRO A 31 1.11 3.37 9.51
C PRO A 31 0.18 2.85 10.61
N ASP A 32 0.71 2.66 11.81
CA ASP A 32 0.00 2.11 12.97
C ASP A 32 -1.26 2.90 13.33
N TRP A 33 -1.19 4.23 13.27
CA TRP A 33 -2.33 5.08 13.59
C TRP A 33 -3.49 4.92 12.59
N VAL A 34 -3.20 4.69 11.29
CA VAL A 34 -4.25 4.47 10.28
C VAL A 34 -4.90 3.12 10.50
N ARG A 35 -4.08 2.11 10.85
CA ARG A 35 -4.54 0.77 11.18
C ARG A 35 -5.47 0.78 12.40
N ILE A 36 -5.14 1.54 13.43
CA ILE A 36 -5.99 1.74 14.61
C ILE A 36 -7.26 2.50 14.23
N LEU A 37 -7.15 3.58 13.46
CA LEU A 37 -8.28 4.39 13.02
C LEU A 37 -9.30 3.58 12.22
N ALA A 38 -8.83 2.68 11.34
CA ALA A 38 -9.71 1.80 10.57
C ALA A 38 -10.57 0.90 11.47
N TRP A 39 -10.00 0.34 12.54
CA TRP A 39 -10.74 -0.44 13.52
C TRP A 39 -11.72 0.41 14.34
N ILE A 40 -11.34 1.63 14.71
CA ILE A 40 -12.24 2.56 15.40
C ILE A 40 -13.46 2.88 14.54
N ILE A 41 -13.25 3.21 13.26
CA ILE A 41 -14.34 3.50 12.32
C ILE A 41 -15.24 2.26 12.14
N LEU A 42 -14.64 1.07 11.99
CA LEU A 42 -15.39 -0.18 11.91
C LEU A 42 -16.23 -0.44 13.17
N ALA A 43 -15.67 -0.19 14.36
CA ALA A 43 -16.40 -0.36 15.61
C ALA A 43 -17.59 0.61 15.69
N ILE A 44 -17.41 1.88 15.31
CA ILE A 44 -18.49 2.87 15.28
C ILE A 44 -19.60 2.45 14.31
N ILE A 45 -19.23 2.01 13.10
CA ILE A 45 -20.20 1.52 12.11
C ILE A 45 -20.94 0.30 12.64
N GLY A 46 -20.22 -0.65 13.25
CA GLY A 46 -20.82 -1.85 13.86
C GLY A 46 -21.84 -1.49 14.95
N VAL A 47 -21.49 -0.57 15.84
CA VAL A 47 -22.41 -0.06 16.88
C VAL A 47 -23.63 0.61 16.25
N GLN A 48 -23.46 1.40 15.18
CA GLN A 48 -24.58 2.03 14.49
C GLN A 48 -25.51 1.00 13.83
N ILE A 49 -24.95 -0.05 13.21
CA ILE A 49 -25.75 -1.14 12.61
C ILE A 49 -26.57 -1.84 13.69
N VAL A 50 -25.94 -2.21 14.81
CA VAL A 50 -26.61 -2.89 15.93
C VAL A 50 -27.67 -1.98 16.57
N SER A 51 -27.33 -0.73 16.86
CA SER A 51 -28.28 0.24 17.43
C SER A 51 -29.47 0.48 16.49
N SER A 52 -29.24 0.54 15.18
CA SER A 52 -30.32 0.68 14.20
C SER A 52 -31.22 -0.56 14.21
N ALA A 53 -30.63 -1.75 14.18
CA ALA A 53 -31.37 -3.01 14.21
C ALA A 53 -32.26 -3.16 15.46
N ILE A 54 -31.81 -2.68 16.63
CA ILE A 54 -32.60 -2.72 17.88
C ILE A 54 -33.72 -1.69 17.89
N ARG A 55 -33.50 -0.50 17.29
CA ARG A 55 -34.46 0.62 17.33
C ARG A 55 -35.56 0.53 16.26
N LEU A 56 -35.37 -0.26 15.20
CA LEU A 56 -36.30 -0.37 14.10
C LEU A 56 -37.45 -1.35 14.42
N PRO A 57 -38.73 -0.94 14.29
CA PRO A 57 -39.86 -1.84 14.50
C PRO A 57 -39.82 -3.03 13.52
N PRO A 58 -40.16 -4.25 13.97
CA PRO A 58 -40.23 -5.41 13.09
C PRO A 58 -41.22 -5.16 11.94
N GLY A 59 -40.73 -5.23 10.69
CA GLY A 59 -41.52 -5.00 9.47
C GLY A 59 -41.17 -3.72 8.68
N GLN A 60 -40.39 -2.79 9.24
CA GLN A 60 -39.98 -1.56 8.53
C GLN A 60 -38.69 -1.71 7.70
N VAL A 61 -37.90 -2.75 7.95
CA VAL A 61 -36.65 -3.01 7.22
C VAL A 61 -36.85 -4.23 6.32
N SER A 62 -36.68 -4.02 5.02
CA SER A 62 -36.58 -5.13 4.07
C SER A 62 -35.42 -6.04 4.47
N THR A 63 -35.67 -7.34 4.62
CA THR A 63 -34.64 -8.35 4.89
C THR A 63 -33.49 -8.27 3.88
N VAL A 64 -33.80 -7.92 2.63
CA VAL A 64 -32.81 -7.72 1.56
C VAL A 64 -31.88 -6.56 1.88
N LEU A 65 -32.41 -5.43 2.36
CA LEU A 65 -31.61 -4.27 2.73
C LEU A 65 -30.68 -4.60 3.90
N ALA A 66 -31.20 -5.28 4.94
CA ALA A 66 -30.38 -5.72 6.07
C ALA A 66 -29.24 -6.66 5.62
N ALA A 67 -29.52 -7.61 4.72
CA ALA A 67 -28.52 -8.50 4.16
C ALA A 67 -27.42 -7.74 3.39
N ILE A 68 -27.80 -6.75 2.57
CA ILE A 68 -26.84 -5.91 1.83
C ILE A 68 -25.94 -5.13 2.79
N VAL A 69 -26.50 -4.51 3.83
CA VAL A 69 -25.73 -3.75 4.83
C VAL A 69 -24.72 -4.65 5.54
N ILE A 70 -25.15 -5.84 5.97
CA ILE A 70 -24.26 -6.83 6.61
C ILE A 70 -23.14 -7.24 5.64
N LEU A 71 -23.47 -7.52 4.37
CA LEU A 71 -22.48 -7.89 3.36
C LEU A 71 -21.47 -6.76 3.13
N CYS A 72 -21.91 -5.51 3.04
CA CYS A 72 -21.02 -4.35 2.93
C CYS A 72 -20.11 -4.22 4.15
N PHE A 73 -20.66 -4.41 5.37
CA PHE A 73 -19.88 -4.35 6.60
C PHE A 73 -18.81 -5.45 6.65
N LEU A 74 -19.15 -6.69 6.29
CA LEU A 74 -18.20 -7.80 6.20
C LEU A 74 -17.10 -7.50 5.17
N GLY A 75 -17.46 -6.91 4.03
CA GLY A 75 -16.48 -6.45 3.03
C GLY A 75 -15.49 -5.42 3.61
N LEU A 76 -15.97 -4.45 4.38
CA LEU A 76 -15.11 -3.47 5.04
C LEU A 76 -14.19 -4.12 6.08
N VAL A 77 -14.71 -5.05 6.90
CA VAL A 77 -13.91 -5.81 7.87
C VAL A 77 -12.79 -6.57 7.18
N LEU A 78 -13.09 -7.26 6.07
CA LEU A 78 -12.10 -8.00 5.29
C LEU A 78 -11.01 -7.09 4.72
N VAL A 79 -11.39 -5.92 4.19
CA VAL A 79 -10.43 -4.93 3.67
C VAL A 79 -9.54 -4.40 4.79
N SER A 80 -10.11 -4.02 5.93
CA SER A 80 -9.34 -3.55 7.09
C SER A 80 -8.42 -4.63 7.63
N TRP A 81 -8.84 -5.89 7.64
CA TRP A 81 -7.99 -7.02 8.03
C TRP A 81 -6.80 -7.21 7.08
N HIS A 82 -7.02 -7.16 5.77
CA HIS A 82 -5.93 -7.17 4.78
C HIS A 82 -5.00 -5.97 4.95
N MET A 83 -5.53 -4.81 5.32
CA MET A 83 -4.75 -3.62 5.63
C MET A 83 -3.80 -3.84 6.82
N GLN A 84 -4.24 -4.58 7.85
CA GLN A 84 -3.39 -4.92 9.00
C GLN A 84 -2.21 -5.81 8.65
N LYS A 85 -2.42 -6.76 7.72
CA LYS A 85 -1.41 -7.76 7.32
C LYS A 85 -0.56 -7.32 6.13
N SER A 86 -0.84 -6.18 5.53
CA SER A 86 -0.12 -5.73 4.34
C SER A 86 1.31 -5.36 4.69
N VAL A 87 2.26 -6.07 4.09
CA VAL A 87 3.69 -5.89 4.27
C VAL A 87 4.32 -5.48 2.93
N THR A 88 5.22 -4.53 2.98
CA THR A 88 6.08 -4.13 1.85
C THR A 88 7.48 -4.65 2.09
N THR A 89 8.04 -5.32 1.09
CA THR A 89 9.38 -5.92 1.08
C THR A 89 10.18 -5.34 -0.07
N ILE A 90 11.42 -4.96 0.22
CA ILE A 90 12.40 -4.50 -0.75
C ILE A 90 13.59 -5.46 -0.66
N ASP A 91 13.98 -6.03 -1.79
CA ASP A 91 15.07 -7.00 -1.88
C ASP A 91 15.86 -6.84 -3.19
N GLU A 92 16.82 -7.73 -3.42
CA GLU A 92 17.68 -7.72 -4.60
C GLU A 92 16.93 -7.93 -5.92
N SER A 93 15.77 -8.58 -5.89
CA SER A 93 14.94 -8.81 -7.08
C SER A 93 14.05 -7.62 -7.42
N GLY A 94 13.58 -6.88 -6.41
CA GLY A 94 12.73 -5.72 -6.60
C GLY A 94 11.94 -5.28 -5.38
N LEU A 95 10.76 -4.72 -5.66
CA LEU A 95 9.77 -4.29 -4.67
C LEU A 95 8.54 -5.18 -4.71
N ARG A 96 8.11 -5.63 -3.53
CA ARG A 96 6.94 -6.51 -3.36
C ARG A 96 6.05 -6.00 -2.25
N GLN A 97 4.75 -5.96 -2.48
CA GLN A 97 3.78 -5.66 -1.43
C GLN A 97 2.66 -6.69 -1.43
N THR A 98 2.40 -7.25 -0.25
CA THR A 98 1.27 -8.16 -0.03
C THR A 98 -0.02 -7.36 -0.01
N TRP A 99 -0.93 -7.69 -0.91
CA TRP A 99 -2.29 -7.15 -0.98
C TRP A 99 -3.24 -8.22 -1.56
N ILE A 100 -4.52 -7.89 -1.71
CA ILE A 100 -5.50 -8.76 -2.39
C ILE A 100 -5.09 -9.07 -3.85
N THR A 101 -4.33 -8.17 -4.46
CA THR A 101 -3.67 -8.35 -5.74
C THR A 101 -2.16 -8.34 -5.55
N ARG A 102 -1.45 -9.21 -6.28
CA ARG A 102 0.01 -9.28 -6.22
C ARG A 102 0.61 -7.99 -6.82
N ARG A 103 1.35 -7.23 -6.01
CA ARG A 103 2.08 -6.03 -6.43
C ARG A 103 3.57 -6.31 -6.34
N GLU A 104 4.18 -6.61 -7.47
CA GLU A 104 5.58 -6.97 -7.60
C GLU A 104 6.15 -6.22 -8.80
N VAL A 105 7.29 -5.57 -8.61
CA VAL A 105 8.00 -4.84 -9.66
C VAL A 105 9.48 -5.13 -9.50
N THR A 106 10.11 -5.63 -10.57
CA THR A 106 11.55 -5.88 -10.60
C THR A 106 12.31 -4.57 -10.86
N TRP A 107 13.57 -4.49 -10.42
CA TRP A 107 14.39 -3.29 -10.62
C TRP A 107 14.56 -2.87 -12.08
N GLN A 108 14.53 -3.83 -13.00
CA GLN A 108 14.70 -3.62 -14.44
C GLN A 108 13.44 -3.02 -15.09
N GLU A 109 12.27 -3.32 -14.53
CA GLU A 109 10.99 -2.82 -15.03
C GLU A 109 10.73 -1.36 -14.65
N ILE A 110 11.45 -0.83 -13.66
CA ILE A 110 11.27 0.55 -13.19
C ILE A 110 11.84 1.54 -14.21
N GLN A 111 10.98 2.36 -14.81
CA GLN A 111 11.41 3.52 -15.59
C GLN A 111 11.60 4.76 -14.72
N PHE A 112 10.65 4.99 -13.81
CA PHE A 112 10.61 6.20 -13.01
C PHE A 112 9.91 5.90 -11.68
N ALA A 113 10.41 6.48 -10.60
CA ALA A 113 9.80 6.34 -9.28
C ALA A 113 9.57 7.72 -8.65
N LYS A 114 8.40 7.91 -8.04
CA LYS A 114 8.03 9.16 -7.36
C LYS A 114 7.60 8.89 -5.93
N PHE A 115 8.27 9.55 -4.99
CA PHE A 115 7.82 9.60 -3.61
C PHE A 115 6.67 10.61 -3.46
N VAL A 116 5.54 10.16 -2.95
CA VAL A 116 4.34 10.98 -2.73
C VAL A 116 3.95 10.91 -1.26
N PRO A 117 4.17 11.98 -0.48
CA PRO A 117 3.72 12.05 0.90
C PRO A 117 2.24 12.42 0.94
N LEU A 118 1.35 11.43 1.06
CA LEU A 118 -0.05 11.72 1.40
C LEU A 118 -0.22 11.81 2.93
N LEU A 119 -1.27 12.51 3.37
CA LEU A 119 -1.62 12.69 4.78
C LEU A 119 -1.78 11.35 5.53
N PHE A 120 -2.34 10.34 4.86
CA PHE A 120 -2.62 9.04 5.46
C PHE A 120 -1.52 8.00 5.27
N SER A 121 -0.64 8.18 4.28
CA SER A 121 0.46 7.23 4.05
C SER A 121 1.46 7.83 3.06
N LYS A 122 2.75 7.67 3.35
CA LYS A 122 3.79 7.99 2.37
C LYS A 122 3.92 6.79 1.43
N ARG A 123 3.86 7.06 0.13
CA ARG A 123 3.83 6.02 -0.89
C ARG A 123 4.88 6.25 -1.97
N LEU A 124 5.39 5.17 -2.53
CA LEU A 124 6.22 5.17 -3.72
C LEU A 124 5.35 4.77 -4.91
N VAL A 125 5.27 5.65 -5.90
CA VAL A 125 4.62 5.35 -7.17
C VAL A 125 5.70 4.96 -8.16
N VAL A 126 5.66 3.71 -8.61
CA VAL A 126 6.62 3.13 -9.55
C VAL A 126 5.96 3.02 -10.91
N PHE A 127 6.55 3.69 -11.90
CA PHE A 127 6.13 3.63 -13.29
C PHE A 127 6.98 2.58 -13.99
N THR A 128 6.31 1.53 -14.47
CA THR A 128 6.95 0.42 -15.15
C THR A 128 7.05 0.67 -16.66
N GLN A 129 7.98 -0.01 -17.34
CA GLN A 129 8.12 0.07 -18.80
C GLN A 129 6.86 -0.36 -19.56
N ARG A 130 6.10 -1.29 -18.98
CA ARG A 130 4.84 -1.81 -19.51
C ARG A 130 3.80 -1.88 -18.40
N GLY A 131 2.59 -1.40 -18.68
CA GLY A 131 1.45 -1.53 -17.79
C GLY A 131 1.13 -0.29 -16.97
N ARG A 132 0.37 -0.49 -15.89
CA ARG A 132 -0.14 0.57 -15.02
C ARG A 132 0.88 0.87 -13.91
N PRO A 133 0.98 2.13 -13.44
CA PRO A 133 1.83 2.47 -12.31
C PRO A 133 1.47 1.65 -11.07
N VAL A 134 2.48 1.09 -10.40
CA VAL A 134 2.31 0.31 -9.18
C VAL A 134 2.59 1.19 -7.97
N VAL A 135 1.70 1.14 -6.99
CA VAL A 135 1.80 1.95 -5.78
C VAL A 135 2.17 1.07 -4.60
N PHE A 136 3.31 1.39 -4.00
CA PHE A 136 3.81 0.77 -2.78
C PHE A 136 3.60 1.71 -1.59
N GLN A 137 3.07 1.16 -0.49
CA GLN A 137 2.83 1.91 0.75
C GLN A 137 3.98 1.70 1.73
N GLY A 138 4.39 2.78 2.40
CA GLY A 138 5.53 2.80 3.32
C GLY A 138 5.12 3.26 4.71
N GLY A 139 4.56 2.35 5.50
CA GLY A 139 4.04 2.62 6.84
C GLY A 139 5.13 2.86 7.88
N THR A 140 6.33 2.33 7.67
CA THR A 140 7.47 2.46 8.59
C THR A 140 8.48 3.51 8.12
N ARG A 141 9.30 4.01 9.06
CA ARG A 141 10.32 5.04 8.76
C ARG A 141 11.39 4.51 7.82
N GLU A 142 11.77 3.25 7.97
CA GLU A 142 12.80 2.57 7.19
C GLU A 142 12.34 2.44 5.73
N LEU A 143 11.09 2.03 5.50
CA LEU A 143 10.50 1.98 4.16
C LEU A 143 10.42 3.37 3.53
N GLN A 144 10.09 4.40 4.30
CA GLN A 144 10.03 5.78 3.79
C GLN A 144 11.40 6.30 3.36
N ILE A 145 12.45 6.01 4.14
CA ILE A 145 13.84 6.35 3.79
C ILE A 145 14.24 5.61 2.51
N ALA A 146 13.97 4.30 2.43
CA ALA A 146 14.26 3.50 1.25
C ALA A 146 13.53 4.04 0.01
N PHE A 147 12.25 4.37 0.14
CA PHE A 147 11.45 4.97 -0.94
C PHE A 147 12.00 6.31 -1.41
N ALA A 148 12.45 7.17 -0.48
CA ALA A 148 13.07 8.42 -0.83
C ALA A 148 14.35 8.18 -1.66
N LYS A 149 15.23 7.27 -1.22
CA LYS A 149 16.45 6.90 -1.95
C LYS A 149 16.16 6.32 -3.34
N ILE A 150 15.22 5.38 -3.44
CA ILE A 150 14.76 4.80 -4.72
C ILE A 150 14.22 5.90 -5.65
N SER A 151 13.40 6.82 -5.12
CA SER A 151 12.84 7.92 -5.91
C SER A 151 13.89 8.91 -6.39
N LEU A 152 15.02 9.06 -5.68
CA LEU A 152 16.14 9.90 -6.09
C LEU A 152 16.96 9.24 -7.20
N LEU A 153 17.27 7.94 -7.07
CA LEU A 153 18.00 7.18 -8.10
C LEU A 153 17.20 7.11 -9.41
N TYR A 154 15.91 6.78 -9.31
CA TYR A 154 15.00 6.68 -10.44
C TYR A 154 14.26 7.99 -10.72
N ARG A 155 14.77 9.13 -10.21
CA ARG A 155 14.26 10.44 -10.60
C ARG A 155 14.60 10.64 -12.06
N ARG A 156 13.63 11.08 -12.87
CA ARG A 156 13.82 11.40 -14.28
C ARG A 156 15.06 12.29 -14.44
N LYS A 157 16.18 11.73 -14.94
CA LYS A 157 17.33 12.50 -15.43
C LYS A 157 16.78 13.27 -16.63
N ARG A 158 16.48 14.54 -16.40
CA ARG A 158 15.88 15.44 -17.38
C ARG A 158 16.96 15.94 -18.34
#